data_AF-A0A914TWD9-F1
#
_entry.id   AF-A0A914TWD9-F1
#
_cell.length_a   1.000
_cell.length_b   1.000
_cell.length_c   1.000
_cell.angle_alpha   90.00
_cell.angle_beta   90.00
_cell.angle_gamma   90.00
#
_symmetry.space_group_name_H-M   'P 1'
#
loop_
_entity.id
_entity.type
_entity.pdbx_description
1 polymer ?
#
loop_
_entity_poly.entity_id
_entity_poly.type
_entity_poly.pdbx_seq_one_letter_code
_entity_poly.pdbx_strand_id
1 'polypeptide(L)'
;GFKVQIESEEIELIPATNDIKNGKIIEAPVEVEEDEHEGADMMVHQAIHTIEFVLGCISHTASYLRLWALSLAHSQLSEVMWHMILAPSFKVDGILGAIVLSMLFFIFTVMTVSILVLMEGLSAFLHAIRLHWVEFQSKFYVGTGKAFVPFNLHLCLEKFCKETEVL
;
A
#
# COMPACT_ATOMS: atom_id res chain seq x y z
N GLY A 1 -14.84 3.35 12.02
CA GLY A 1 -15.12 3.84 13.37
C GLY A 1 -14.86 5.32 13.41
N PHE A 2 -15.71 6.05 14.11
CA PHE A 2 -15.73 7.50 14.26
C PHE A 2 -16.52 8.27 13.19
N LYS A 3 -17.83 8.29 13.46
CA LYS A 3 -18.87 9.12 12.89
C LYS A 3 -19.07 10.26 13.91
N VAL A 4 -18.67 11.47 13.57
CA VAL A 4 -19.09 12.72 14.24
C VAL A 4 -19.84 13.48 13.13
N GLN A 5 -21.17 13.46 13.04
CA GLN A 5 -22.12 14.17 13.91
C GLN A 5 -21.79 15.65 14.08
N ILE A 6 -21.75 16.36 12.93
CA ILE A 6 -22.17 17.75 12.77
C ILE A 6 -22.88 17.77 11.39
N GLU A 7 -24.01 17.08 11.22
CA GLU A 7 -25.36 17.63 11.39
C GLU A 7 -25.41 19.16 11.31
N SER A 8 -25.60 19.62 10.07
CA SER A 8 -26.65 20.54 9.62
C SER A 8 -26.75 21.94 10.23
N GLU A 9 -27.06 22.90 9.34
CA GLU A 9 -27.32 24.33 9.60
C GLU A 9 -26.00 25.14 9.59
N GLU A 10 -25.54 25.72 8.48
CA GLU A 10 -26.15 26.84 7.76
C GLU A 10 -25.43 27.01 6.38
N ILE A 11 -25.94 26.38 5.32
CA ILE A 11 -25.60 26.76 3.93
C ILE A 11 -26.91 26.95 3.17
N GLU A 12 -27.63 27.98 3.56
CA GLU A 12 -28.83 28.50 2.89
C GLU A 12 -28.92 29.96 3.37
N LEU A 13 -28.45 30.99 2.66
CA LEU A 13 -28.96 31.52 1.41
C LEU A 13 -28.03 32.70 1.03
N ILE A 14 -27.51 32.73 -0.20
CA ILE A 14 -27.10 34.00 -0.82
C ILE A 14 -28.32 34.47 -1.61
N PRO A 15 -29.11 35.46 -1.14
CA PRO A 15 -30.13 36.04 -2.00
C PRO A 15 -29.41 36.93 -3.02
N ALA A 16 -29.48 36.52 -4.28
CA ALA A 16 -29.12 37.35 -5.41
C ALA A 16 -30.03 38.59 -5.42
N THR A 17 -29.56 39.71 -4.87
CA THR A 17 -30.22 41.01 -5.05
C THR A 17 -29.58 41.71 -6.26
N ASN A 18 -30.31 41.66 -7.37
CA ASN A 18 -30.12 42.54 -8.50
C ASN A 18 -30.67 43.92 -8.11
N ASP A 19 -29.82 44.88 -7.77
CA ASP A 19 -30.19 46.30 -7.76
C ASP A 19 -29.00 47.17 -8.16
N ILE A 20 -28.91 47.45 -9.47
CA ILE A 20 -28.11 48.55 -9.99
C ILE A 20 -28.84 49.84 -9.60
N LYS A 21 -28.35 50.56 -8.58
CA LYS A 21 -28.62 52.00 -8.39
C LYS A 21 -27.59 52.65 -7.45
N ASN A 22 -26.91 53.65 -7.99
CA ASN A 22 -26.24 54.77 -7.30
C ASN A 22 -24.97 54.49 -6.49
N GLY A 23 -23.82 54.58 -7.17
CA GLY A 23 -22.87 55.68 -6.92
C GLY A 23 -22.40 55.94 -5.48
N LYS A 24 -22.07 54.90 -4.72
CA LYS A 24 -21.27 55.03 -3.50
C LYS A 24 -20.24 53.92 -3.47
N ILE A 25 -18.97 54.29 -3.68
CA ILE A 25 -17.84 53.41 -3.37
C ILE A 25 -17.83 53.34 -1.84
N ILE A 26 -18.43 52.29 -1.30
CA ILE A 26 -18.26 51.93 0.10
C ILE A 26 -17.00 51.06 0.09
N GLU A 27 -15.83 51.69 0.24
CA GLU A 27 -14.66 50.99 0.75
C GLU A 27 -15.03 50.51 2.16
N ALA A 28 -15.62 49.33 2.24
CA ALA A 28 -15.57 48.56 3.47
C ALA A 28 -14.09 48.15 3.63
N PRO A 29 -13.46 48.43 4.79
CA PRO A 29 -12.15 47.88 5.05
C PRO A 29 -12.32 46.36 5.03
N VAL A 30 -11.68 45.71 4.05
CA VAL A 30 -11.38 44.29 4.18
C VAL A 30 -10.32 44.25 5.27
N GLU A 31 -10.76 44.06 6.50
CA GLU A 31 -9.89 43.67 7.60
C GLU A 31 -9.35 42.29 7.23
N VAL A 32 -8.17 42.30 6.62
CA VAL A 32 -7.31 41.13 6.54
C VAL A 32 -6.76 40.97 7.96
N GLU A 33 -7.48 40.22 8.81
CA GLU A 33 -6.85 39.54 9.95
C GLU A 33 -5.95 38.43 9.39
N GLU A 34 -4.81 38.83 8.82
CA GLU A 34 -3.63 37.97 8.85
C GLU A 34 -3.03 38.03 10.26
N ASP A 35 -2.25 37.02 10.63
CA ASP A 35 -1.31 37.04 11.76
C ASP A 35 -1.81 36.49 13.11
N GLU A 36 -1.95 35.16 13.18
CA GLU A 36 -1.26 34.31 14.19
C GLU A 36 -1.69 32.84 14.02
N HIS A 37 -2.95 32.59 13.64
CA HIS A 37 -3.48 31.23 13.49
C HIS A 37 -2.95 30.53 12.23
N GLU A 38 -2.84 31.22 11.09
CA GLU A 38 -2.36 30.64 9.83
C GLU A 38 -0.86 30.28 9.89
N GLY A 39 -0.06 31.09 10.59
CA GLY A 39 1.35 30.79 10.88
C GLY A 39 1.50 29.57 11.79
N ALA A 40 0.69 29.49 12.86
CA ALA A 40 0.67 28.33 13.75
C ALA A 40 0.21 27.05 13.03
N ASP A 41 -0.80 27.13 12.17
CA ASP A 41 -1.30 26.01 11.37
C ASP A 41 -0.27 25.53 10.35
N MET A 42 0.42 26.44 9.67
CA MET A 42 1.52 26.11 8.76
C MET A 42 2.68 25.43 9.52
N MET A 43 3.02 25.93 10.71
CA MET A 43 4.06 25.34 11.57
C MET A 43 3.68 23.95 12.08
N VAL A 44 2.43 23.75 12.48
CA VAL A 44 1.93 22.43 12.93
C VAL A 44 1.90 21.45 11.76
N HIS A 45 1.43 21.85 10.58
CA HIS A 45 1.43 21.01 9.39
C HIS A 45 2.84 20.59 8.97
N GLN A 46 3.80 21.52 9.00
CA GLN A 46 5.20 21.25 8.68
C GLN A 46 5.88 20.35 9.74
N ALA A 47 5.54 20.52 11.02
CA ALA A 47 6.03 19.66 12.10
C ALA A 47 5.53 18.22 11.93
N ILE A 48 4.25 18.04 11.59
CA ILE A 48 3.66 16.72 11.32
C ILE A 48 4.38 16.06 10.12
N HIS A 49 4.53 16.78 9.00
CA HIS A 49 5.20 16.26 7.81
C HIS A 49 6.66 15.87 8.09
N THR A 50 7.35 16.60 8.98
CA THR A 50 8.73 16.29 9.38
C THR A 50 8.81 15.01 10.25
N ILE A 51 7.89 14.83 11.19
CA ILE A 51 7.82 13.62 12.04
C ILE A 51 7.46 12.40 11.17
N GLU A 52 6.50 12.53 10.27
CA GLU A 52 6.13 11.49 9.30
C GLU A 52 7.32 11.11 8.41
N PHE A 53 8.10 12.10 7.97
CA PHE A 53 9.30 11.85 7.19
C PHE A 53 10.35 11.04 7.96
N VAL A 54 10.68 11.45 9.20
CA VAL A 54 11.67 10.75 10.04
C VAL A 54 11.21 9.33 10.38
N LEU A 55 9.95 9.16 10.78
CA LEU A 55 9.37 7.84 11.09
C LEU A 55 9.35 6.94 9.83
N GLY A 56 9.06 7.51 8.66
CA GLY A 56 9.16 6.81 7.39
C GLY A 56 10.59 6.37 7.06
N CYS A 57 11.59 7.22 7.27
CA CYS A 57 13.01 6.86 7.04
C CYS A 57 13.49 5.72 7.95
N ILE A 58 13.06 5.68 9.20
CA ILE A 58 13.38 4.59 10.15
C ILE A 58 12.68 3.29 9.74
N SER A 59 11.41 3.36 9.31
CA SER A 59 10.66 2.21 8.82
C SER A 59 11.31 1.57 7.60
N HIS A 60 11.76 2.38 6.63
CA HIS A 60 12.46 1.89 5.45
C HIS A 60 13.72 1.14 5.88
N THR A 61 14.48 1.72 6.81
CA THR A 61 15.72 1.12 7.34
C THR A 61 15.46 -0.19 8.08
N ALA A 62 14.45 -0.25 8.95
CA ALA A 62 14.09 -1.45 9.70
C ALA A 62 13.64 -2.62 8.80
N SER A 63 13.04 -2.31 7.65
CA SER A 63 12.66 -3.31 6.67
C SER A 63 13.85 -4.08 6.08
N TYR A 64 14.99 -3.41 5.85
CA TYR A 64 16.20 -4.06 5.34
C TYR A 64 16.76 -5.09 6.33
N LEU A 65 16.66 -4.85 7.63
CA LEU A 65 17.10 -5.79 8.66
C LEU A 65 16.25 -7.06 8.68
N ARG A 66 14.94 -6.95 8.40
CA ARG A 66 14.03 -8.09 8.31
C ARG A 66 14.42 -9.03 7.17
N LEU A 67 14.76 -8.47 6.01
CA LEU A 67 15.19 -9.24 4.85
C LEU A 67 16.53 -9.93 5.09
N TRP A 68 17.47 -9.23 5.73
CA TRP A 68 18.76 -9.81 6.11
C TRP A 68 18.60 -10.95 7.12
N ALA A 69 17.74 -10.79 8.13
CA ALA A 69 17.47 -11.84 9.12
C ALA A 69 16.77 -13.05 8.51
N LEU A 70 15.79 -12.84 7.62
CA LEU A 70 15.13 -13.92 6.88
C LEU A 70 16.14 -14.68 6.02
N SER A 71 17.07 -13.98 5.37
CA SER A 71 18.14 -14.59 4.58
C SER A 71 19.08 -15.44 5.44
N LEU A 72 19.41 -15.01 6.66
CA LEU A 72 20.25 -15.78 7.59
C LEU A 72 19.53 -17.05 8.06
N ALA A 73 18.27 -16.93 8.48
CA ALA A 73 17.47 -18.07 8.90
C ALA A 73 17.26 -19.08 7.77
N HIS A 74 16.98 -18.61 6.55
CA HIS A 74 16.86 -19.44 5.36
C HIS A 74 18.17 -20.20 5.06
N SER A 75 19.31 -19.54 5.17
CA SER A 75 20.63 -20.17 5.00
C SER A 75 20.87 -21.28 6.02
N GLN A 76 20.58 -21.02 7.30
CA GLN A 76 20.71 -22.03 8.35
C GLN A 76 19.76 -23.22 8.15
N LEU A 77 18.51 -22.94 7.78
CA LEU A 77 17.51 -23.99 7.53
C LEU A 77 17.94 -24.90 6.37
N SER A 78 18.50 -24.32 5.30
CA SER A 78 19.03 -25.08 4.17
C SER A 78 20.21 -25.97 4.57
N GLU A 79 21.12 -25.46 5.40
CA GLU A 79 22.26 -26.22 5.89
C GLU A 79 21.83 -27.39 6.79
N VAL A 80 20.91 -27.17 7.72
CA VAL A 80 20.34 -28.23 8.57
C VAL A 80 19.64 -29.30 7.72
N MET A 81 18.83 -28.90 6.74
CA MET A 81 18.18 -29.83 5.82
C MET A 81 19.19 -30.68 5.05
N TRP A 82 20.25 -30.07 4.51
CA TRP A 82 21.31 -30.78 3.78
C TRP A 82 22.00 -31.80 4.68
N HIS A 83 22.43 -31.39 5.88
CA HIS A 83 23.14 -32.25 6.80
C HIS A 83 22.30 -33.38 7.37
N MET A 84 20.99 -33.19 7.58
CA MET A 84 20.13 -34.23 8.13
C MET A 84 19.58 -35.19 7.09
N ILE A 85 19.31 -34.76 5.86
CA ILE A 85 18.64 -35.58 4.85
C ILE A 85 19.61 -36.12 3.81
N LEU A 86 20.50 -35.28 3.29
CA LEU A 86 21.29 -35.61 2.10
C LEU A 86 22.70 -36.14 2.47
N ALA A 87 23.31 -35.63 3.54
CA ALA A 87 24.62 -36.10 4.01
C ALA A 87 24.67 -37.59 4.44
N PRO A 88 23.64 -38.18 5.07
CA PRO A 88 23.61 -39.63 5.35
C PRO A 88 23.54 -40.48 4.08
N SER A 89 22.92 -39.94 3.02
CA SER A 89 22.72 -40.65 1.77
C SER A 89 24.01 -40.88 0.97
N PHE A 90 25.06 -40.09 1.22
CA PHE A 90 26.36 -40.23 0.57
C PHE A 90 27.31 -41.20 1.28
N LYS A 91 27.00 -41.65 2.50
CA LYS A 91 27.86 -42.57 3.26
C LYS A 91 27.69 -44.04 2.86
N VAL A 92 26.75 -44.34 1.97
CA VAL A 92 26.41 -45.70 1.55
C VAL A 92 26.99 -45.93 0.16
N ASP A 93 28.09 -46.68 0.09
CA ASP A 93 28.75 -47.00 -1.17
C ASP A 93 28.10 -48.21 -1.87
N GLY A 94 28.06 -48.17 -3.20
CA GLY A 94 27.61 -49.27 -4.07
C GLY A 94 26.32 -48.98 -4.85
N ILE A 95 25.90 -49.95 -5.67
CA ILE A 95 24.69 -49.86 -6.52
C ILE A 95 23.41 -49.70 -5.68
N LEU A 96 23.36 -50.31 -4.50
CA LEU A 96 22.24 -50.13 -3.56
C LEU A 96 22.20 -48.69 -3.02
N GLY A 97 23.37 -48.09 -2.76
CA GLY A 97 23.51 -46.70 -2.36
C GLY A 97 22.99 -45.73 -3.41
N ALA A 98 23.23 -46.00 -4.70
CA ALA A 98 22.71 -45.18 -5.80
C ALA A 98 21.18 -45.15 -5.86
N ILE A 99 20.51 -46.28 -5.60
CA ILE A 99 19.04 -46.37 -5.57
C ILE A 99 18.48 -45.56 -4.39
N VAL A 100 19.06 -45.73 -3.20
CA VAL A 100 18.67 -45.00 -1.99
C VAL A 100 18.91 -43.50 -2.15
N LEU A 101 20.05 -43.10 -2.73
CA LEU A 101 20.38 -41.72 -3.05
C LEU A 101 19.38 -41.10 -4.01
N SER A 102 18.99 -41.81 -5.07
CA SER A 102 17.99 -41.31 -6.02
C SER A 102 16.63 -41.07 -5.35
N MET A 103 16.21 -41.94 -4.44
CA MET A 103 14.93 -41.79 -3.72
C MET A 103 14.98 -40.63 -2.71
N LEU A 104 16.02 -40.55 -1.87
CA LEU A 104 16.17 -39.46 -0.90
C LEU A 104 16.37 -38.11 -1.57
N PHE A 105 17.09 -38.07 -2.71
CA PHE A 105 17.28 -36.85 -3.49
C PHE A 105 15.95 -36.30 -4.00
N PHE A 106 15.07 -37.17 -4.52
CA PHE A 106 13.73 -36.75 -4.97
C PHE A 106 12.91 -36.14 -3.83
N ILE A 107 12.90 -36.81 -2.67
CA ILE A 107 12.19 -36.32 -1.47
C ILE A 107 12.78 -34.99 -0.99
N PHE A 108 14.12 -34.88 -0.97
CA PHE A 108 14.82 -33.66 -0.60
C PHE A 108 14.44 -32.49 -1.52
N THR A 109 14.49 -32.67 -2.84
CA THR A 109 14.14 -31.63 -3.81
C THR A 109 12.70 -31.14 -3.63
N VAL A 110 11.74 -32.06 -3.46
CA VAL A 110 10.33 -31.68 -3.26
C VAL A 110 10.16 -30.89 -1.96
N MET A 111 10.81 -31.31 -0.87
CA MET A 111 10.75 -30.62 0.41
C MET A 111 11.38 -29.23 0.35
N THR A 112 12.54 -29.08 -0.30
CA THR A 112 13.21 -27.79 -0.49
C THR A 112 12.35 -26.83 -1.32
N VAL A 113 11.75 -27.29 -2.42
CA VAL A 113 10.86 -26.44 -3.23
C VAL A 113 9.62 -26.04 -2.44
N SER A 114 9.01 -26.97 -1.70
CA SER A 114 7.77 -26.69 -0.98
C SER A 114 7.98 -25.76 0.23
N ILE A 115 9.03 -25.98 1.02
CA ILE A 115 9.22 -25.27 2.30
C ILE A 115 10.14 -24.08 2.10
N LEU A 116 11.35 -24.29 1.59
CA LEU A 116 12.34 -23.23 1.47
C LEU A 116 11.99 -22.25 0.35
N VAL A 117 11.46 -22.70 -0.79
CA VAL A 117 11.19 -21.78 -1.91
C VAL A 117 9.79 -21.14 -1.80
N LEU A 118 8.73 -21.94 -1.65
CA LEU A 118 7.37 -21.40 -1.65
C LEU A 118 7.03 -20.62 -0.37
N MET A 119 7.30 -21.17 0.82
CA MET A 119 6.86 -20.52 2.06
C MET A 119 7.69 -19.27 2.37
N GLU A 120 9.01 -19.35 2.24
CA GLU A 120 9.90 -18.19 2.45
C GLU A 120 9.71 -17.15 1.34
N GLY A 121 9.54 -17.59 0.08
CA GLY A 121 9.32 -16.69 -1.06
C GLY A 121 8.00 -15.93 -0.97
N LEU A 122 6.92 -16.60 -0.55
CA LEU A 122 5.62 -15.96 -0.37
C LEU A 122 5.61 -15.00 0.83
N SER A 123 6.29 -15.34 1.92
CA SER A 123 6.50 -14.45 3.06
C SER A 123 7.26 -13.18 2.66
N ALA A 124 8.37 -13.34 1.93
CA ALA A 124 9.16 -12.22 1.43
C ALA A 124 8.37 -11.35 0.44
N PHE A 125 7.58 -11.96 -0.45
CA PHE A 125 6.72 -11.25 -1.38
C PHE A 125 5.65 -10.38 -0.69
N LEU A 126 4.98 -10.92 0.34
CA LEU A 126 4.00 -10.15 1.11
C LEU A 126 4.64 -9.01 1.90
N HIS A 127 5.87 -9.20 2.40
CA HIS A 127 6.64 -8.12 3.01
C HIS A 127 7.00 -7.02 2.01
N ALA A 128 7.35 -7.37 0.77
CA ALA A 128 7.63 -6.41 -0.29
C ALA A 128 6.38 -5.62 -0.69
N ILE A 129 5.24 -6.29 -0.86
CA ILE A 129 3.95 -5.61 -1.13
C ILE A 129 3.58 -4.67 0.00
N ARG A 130 3.75 -5.09 1.26
CA ARG A 130 3.43 -4.23 2.42
C ARG A 130 4.27 -2.96 2.42
N LEU A 131 5.56 -3.07 2.10
CA LEU A 131 6.41 -1.89 1.96
C LEU A 131 5.98 -1.00 0.81
N HIS A 132 5.70 -1.58 -0.36
CA HIS A 132 5.24 -0.80 -1.51
C HIS A 132 3.93 -0.08 -1.20
N TRP A 133 2.98 -0.75 -0.58
CA TRP A 133 1.70 -0.15 -0.23
C TRP A 133 1.83 0.91 0.86
N VAL A 134 2.44 0.58 2.00
CA VAL A 134 2.43 1.49 3.16
C VAL A 134 3.45 2.61 3.03
N GLU A 135 4.56 2.34 2.33
CA GLU A 135 5.71 3.23 2.32
C GLU A 135 5.86 4.00 1.01
N PHE A 136 5.52 3.39 -0.13
CA PHE A 136 5.59 4.08 -1.42
C PHE A 136 4.32 4.89 -1.71
N GLN A 137 3.12 4.41 -1.33
CA GLN A 137 1.88 5.18 -1.53
C GLN A 137 1.79 6.37 -0.59
N SER A 138 2.12 6.22 0.70
CA SER A 138 1.98 7.33 1.67
C SER A 138 2.97 8.49 1.44
N LYS A 139 4.05 8.32 0.67
CA LYS A 139 5.01 9.41 0.36
C LYS A 139 4.78 10.09 -0.99
N PHE A 140 4.20 9.41 -1.97
CA PHE A 140 4.11 9.90 -3.35
C PHE A 140 2.68 9.96 -3.91
N TYR A 141 1.69 9.35 -3.23
CA TYR A 141 0.31 9.31 -3.68
C TYR A 141 -0.57 10.21 -2.82
N VAL A 142 -0.94 11.37 -3.36
CA VAL A 142 -1.79 12.38 -2.69
C VAL A 142 -3.27 11.98 -2.67
N GLY A 143 -3.63 10.78 -3.15
CA GLY A 143 -5.00 10.24 -3.02
C GLY A 143 -6.07 10.93 -3.87
N THR A 144 -5.70 11.92 -4.68
CA THR A 144 -6.64 12.77 -5.43
C THR A 144 -6.61 12.42 -6.92
N GLY A 145 -7.46 11.47 -7.31
CA GLY A 145 -7.67 11.11 -8.71
C GLY A 145 -9.09 10.62 -8.93
N LYS A 146 -9.77 11.10 -9.98
CA LYS A 146 -11.02 10.48 -10.42
C LYS A 146 -10.68 9.25 -11.25
N ALA A 147 -11.27 8.10 -10.92
CA ALA A 147 -11.13 6.89 -11.72
C ALA A 147 -11.56 7.17 -13.16
N PHE A 148 -10.66 6.97 -14.12
CA PHE A 148 -10.96 7.14 -15.53
C PHE A 148 -11.93 6.03 -15.95
N VAL A 149 -13.17 6.40 -16.26
CA VAL A 149 -14.16 5.50 -16.86
C VAL A 149 -14.16 5.77 -18.36
N PRO A 150 -13.56 4.91 -19.19
CA PRO A 150 -13.61 5.08 -20.63
C PRO A 150 -15.05 4.94 -21.13
N PHE A 151 -15.38 5.72 -22.16
CA PHE A 151 -16.68 5.64 -22.81
C PHE A 151 -16.83 4.29 -23.52
N ASN A 152 -17.67 3.43 -22.97
CA ASN A 152 -18.00 2.13 -23.55
C ASN A 152 -19.31 2.22 -24.32
N LEU A 153 -19.21 2.27 -25.65
CA LEU A 153 -20.36 2.29 -26.57
C LEU A 153 -21.32 1.12 -26.33
N HIS A 154 -20.80 -0.07 -26.01
CA HIS A 154 -21.62 -1.26 -25.73
C HIS A 154 -22.53 -1.10 -24.50
N LEU A 155 -22.00 -0.52 -23.40
CA LEU A 155 -22.78 -0.22 -22.20
C LEU A 155 -23.85 0.85 -22.45
N CYS A 156 -23.56 1.79 -23.36
CA CYS A 156 -24.52 2.81 -23.79
C CYS A 156 -25.65 2.17 -24.60
N LEU A 157 -25.31 1.30 -25.55
CA LEU A 157 -26.25 0.62 -26.43
C LEU A 157 -27.15 -0.37 -25.66
N GLU A 158 -26.60 -1.09 -24.70
CA GLU A 158 -27.36 -2.00 -23.83
C GLU A 158 -28.36 -1.23 -22.95
N LYS A 159 -27.98 -0.07 -22.41
CA LYS A 159 -28.92 0.81 -21.69
C LYS A 159 -30.05 1.28 -22.60
N PHE A 160 -29.75 1.75 -23.82
CA PHE A 160 -30.78 2.16 -24.77
C PHE A 160 -31.69 1.00 -25.18
N CYS A 161 -31.13 -0.19 -25.43
CA CYS A 161 -31.92 -1.37 -25.81
C CYS A 161 -32.86 -1.80 -24.67
N LYS A 162 -32.38 -1.77 -23.43
CA LYS A 162 -33.17 -2.12 -22.24
C LYS A 162 -34.25 -1.08 -21.94
N GLU A 163 -34.00 0.20 -22.18
CA GLU A 163 -35.02 1.27 -22.09
C GLU A 163 -36.09 1.14 -23.18
N THR A 164 -35.74 0.55 -24.34
CA THR A 164 -36.66 0.35 -25.47
C THR A 164 -37.51 -0.92 -25.31
N GLU A 165 -37.07 -1.91 -24.53
CA GLU A 165 -37.82 -3.14 -24.25
C GLU A 165 -38.84 -3.00 -23.09
N VAL A 166 -38.74 -1.91 -22.30
CA VAL A 166 -39.63 -1.62 -21.15
C VAL A 166 -40.78 -0.66 -21.54
N LEU A 167 -40.80 -0.15 -22.78
CA LEU A 167 -41.88 0.62 -23.40
C LEU A 167 -42.71 -0.25 -24.35
#